data_AF-A0A7S0XUX7-F1
#
_entry.id   AF-A0A7S0XUX7-F1
#
_cell.length_a   1.000
_cell.length_b   1.000
_cell.length_c   1.000
_cell.angle_alpha   90.00
_cell.angle_beta   90.00
_cell.angle_gamma   90.00
#
_symmetry.space_group_name_H-M   'P 1'
#
loop_
_entity.id
_entity.type
_entity.pdbx_description
1 polymer ?
#
loop_
_entity_poly.entity_id
_entity_poly.type
_entity_poly.pdbx_seq_one_letter_code
_entity_poly.pdbx_strand_id
1 'polypeptide(L)'
;RDFKRFGKACCLRAEGEQQLPFGPYSSFCPTGTWAVGEMATCGYLTDVEGNYEYFERYMAISRVLYWAEGAEGELRLRDGCEFVFGGDAVDKGTGDVRFVNHLLQLKTTYPDRVHFIMGNRDCNKLRMHTELSDAGMQAASDDASFPYWLPEKDRVTPAAACETEGGSVDSRVDRLKWMLKHTMGADGAFERRRE
;
A
#
# COMPACT_ATOMS: atom_id res chain seq x y z
N ARG A 1 27.30 7.54 8.18
CA ARG A 1 25.90 8.02 8.21
C ARG A 1 25.48 8.19 6.77
N ASP A 2 25.01 7.14 6.10
CA ASP A 2 24.37 7.25 4.79
C ASP A 2 23.52 5.99 4.58
N PHE A 3 22.25 6.13 4.93
CA PHE A 3 21.21 5.16 4.63
C PHE A 3 20.14 5.97 3.88
N LYS A 4 19.92 5.62 2.60
CA LYS A 4 18.67 5.81 1.79
C LYS A 4 18.99 6.11 0.33
N ARG A 5 19.13 5.04 -0.46
CA ARG A 5 18.85 5.05 -1.91
C ARG A 5 18.53 3.62 -2.36
N PHE A 6 17.32 3.17 -2.08
CA PHE A 6 16.75 1.99 -2.74
C PHE A 6 15.25 2.18 -2.90
N GLY A 7 14.85 2.91 -3.93
CA GLY A 7 13.59 2.64 -4.64
C GLY A 7 13.96 1.72 -5.80
N LYS A 8 13.70 0.42 -5.67
CA LYS A 8 13.98 -0.58 -6.72
C LYS A 8 12.68 -0.88 -7.47
N ALA A 9 12.38 -0.08 -8.48
CA ALA A 9 11.56 -0.57 -9.58
C ALA A 9 12.45 -1.55 -10.38
N CYS A 10 12.03 -2.80 -10.50
CA CYS A 10 12.78 -3.81 -11.24
C CYS A 10 11.81 -4.67 -12.05
N CYS A 11 12.02 -4.72 -13.36
CA CYS A 11 11.44 -5.76 -14.20
C CYS A 11 12.38 -6.95 -14.14
N LEU A 12 12.01 -7.99 -13.39
CA LEU A 12 12.81 -9.20 -13.31
C LEU A 12 12.46 -10.10 -14.49
N ARG A 13 13.48 -10.52 -15.23
CA ARG A 13 13.43 -11.65 -16.14
C ARG A 13 14.18 -12.79 -15.47
N ALA A 14 13.54 -13.92 -15.27
CA ALA A 14 14.27 -15.12 -14.86
C ALA A 14 15.10 -15.59 -16.07
N GLU A 15 16.39 -15.26 -16.08
CA GLU A 15 17.32 -15.80 -17.06
C GLU A 15 18.17 -16.90 -16.40
N GLY A 16 18.05 -18.12 -16.94
CA GLY A 16 19.00 -19.20 -16.76
C GLY A 16 18.71 -20.16 -15.60
N GLU A 17 18.66 -21.45 -15.94
CA GLU A 17 18.89 -22.56 -15.00
C GLU A 17 20.26 -22.37 -14.33
N GLN A 18 20.29 -21.84 -13.10
CA GLN A 18 21.40 -22.08 -12.19
C GLN A 18 21.02 -23.23 -11.27
N GLN A 19 21.58 -24.40 -11.58
CA GLN A 19 21.69 -25.51 -10.65
C GLN A 19 22.56 -25.06 -9.47
N LEU A 20 21.91 -24.63 -8.38
CA LEU A 20 22.59 -24.43 -7.11
C LEU A 20 22.83 -25.81 -6.47
N PRO A 21 24.02 -26.09 -5.91
CA PRO A 21 24.30 -27.37 -5.28
C PRO A 21 23.45 -27.53 -4.02
N PHE A 22 22.60 -28.55 -4.00
CA PHE A 22 21.79 -28.94 -2.85
C PHE A 22 22.67 -29.27 -1.64
N GLY A 23 22.47 -28.53 -0.54
CA GLY A 23 22.90 -28.93 0.80
C GLY A 23 21.99 -30.03 1.38
N PRO A 24 22.42 -30.74 2.44
CA PRO A 24 21.92 -32.07 2.80
C PRO A 24 20.57 -32.13 3.52
N TYR A 25 19.76 -31.07 3.52
CA TYR A 25 18.42 -31.11 4.13
C TYR A 25 17.35 -31.42 3.08
N SER A 26 17.37 -32.67 2.63
CA SER A 26 16.33 -33.25 1.78
C SER A 26 15.39 -34.10 2.63
N SER A 27 14.22 -33.56 2.93
CA SER A 27 13.03 -34.39 3.09
C SER A 27 11.81 -33.51 2.86
N PHE A 28 11.01 -33.87 1.86
CA PHE A 28 9.74 -33.25 1.45
C PHE A 28 9.79 -32.07 0.46
N CYS A 29 10.40 -32.29 -0.71
CA CYS A 29 9.90 -31.64 -1.94
C CYS A 29 8.87 -32.57 -2.58
N PRO A 30 7.58 -32.20 -2.67
CA PRO A 30 6.67 -32.92 -3.53
C PRO A 30 7.19 -32.78 -4.96
N THR A 31 7.31 -33.91 -5.67
CA THR A 31 7.68 -34.01 -7.08
C THR A 31 6.55 -33.48 -7.97
N GLY A 32 6.11 -32.25 -7.74
CA GLY A 32 5.38 -31.47 -8.71
C GLY A 32 6.41 -30.95 -9.70
N THR A 33 6.50 -31.56 -10.87
CA THR A 33 7.00 -30.87 -12.06
C THR A 33 6.08 -29.68 -12.28
N TRP A 34 6.48 -28.52 -11.75
CA TRP A 34 5.92 -27.26 -12.18
C TRP A 34 6.33 -27.13 -13.64
N ALA A 35 5.38 -27.29 -14.55
CA ALA A 35 5.60 -26.86 -15.92
C ALA A 35 6.03 -25.40 -15.82
N VAL A 36 7.28 -25.12 -16.17
CA VAL A 36 7.75 -23.76 -16.33
C VAL A 36 7.00 -23.25 -17.55
N GLY A 37 5.80 -22.72 -17.30
CA GLY A 37 5.02 -22.00 -18.30
C GLY A 37 5.89 -20.92 -18.91
N GLU A 38 5.57 -20.55 -20.14
CA GLU A 38 6.19 -19.45 -20.86
C GLU A 38 6.51 -18.29 -19.90
N MET A 39 7.80 -17.95 -19.78
CA MET A 39 8.32 -17.13 -18.68
C MET A 39 7.59 -15.78 -18.61
N ALA A 40 6.66 -15.66 -17.68
CA ALA A 40 5.88 -14.45 -17.52
C ALA A 40 6.80 -13.31 -17.06
N THR A 41 6.75 -12.18 -17.75
CA THR A 41 7.51 -11.00 -17.31
C THR A 41 6.80 -10.36 -16.12
N CYS A 42 7.49 -10.28 -14.98
CA CYS A 42 6.92 -9.74 -13.75
C CYS A 42 7.36 -8.29 -13.52
N GLY A 43 6.39 -7.40 -13.32
CA GLY A 43 6.62 -6.01 -12.91
C GLY A 43 6.45 -5.87 -11.41
N TYR A 44 7.40 -5.18 -10.75
CA TYR A 44 7.33 -4.91 -9.32
C TYR A 44 7.42 -3.40 -9.04
N LEU A 45 6.50 -2.91 -8.19
CA LEU A 45 6.45 -1.53 -7.71
C LEU A 45 6.07 -1.50 -6.23
N THR A 46 6.69 -0.62 -5.44
CA THR A 46 6.44 -0.47 -3.99
C THR A 46 6.71 0.98 -3.57
N ASP A 47 6.26 1.34 -2.37
CA ASP A 47 6.59 2.60 -1.68
C ASP A 47 6.23 3.83 -2.52
N VAL A 48 5.05 3.79 -3.14
CA VAL A 48 4.54 4.95 -3.91
C VAL A 48 4.13 6.06 -2.96
N GLU A 49 3.58 5.72 -1.79
CA GLU A 49 3.20 6.66 -0.73
C GLU A 49 2.36 7.86 -1.24
N GLY A 50 1.55 7.70 -2.30
CA GLY A 50 0.77 8.76 -2.94
C GLY A 50 1.53 9.68 -3.91
N ASN A 51 2.82 9.45 -4.14
CA ASN A 51 3.64 10.19 -5.10
C ASN A 51 3.29 9.76 -6.53
N TYR A 52 2.35 10.47 -7.16
CA TYR A 52 1.86 10.07 -8.47
C TYR A 52 2.88 10.33 -9.57
N GLU A 53 3.72 11.36 -9.44
CA GLU A 53 4.80 11.63 -10.38
C GLU A 53 5.83 10.49 -10.39
N TYR A 54 6.06 9.84 -9.25
CA TYR A 54 6.87 8.63 -9.15
C TYR A 54 6.23 7.48 -9.91
N PHE A 55 4.91 7.30 -9.77
CA PHE A 55 4.18 6.30 -10.53
C PHE A 55 4.21 6.58 -12.04
N GLU A 56 4.08 7.83 -12.49
CA GLU A 56 4.21 8.21 -13.90
C GLU A 56 5.60 7.91 -14.46
N ARG A 57 6.65 8.18 -13.69
CA ARG A 57 8.03 7.79 -14.07
C ARG A 57 8.18 6.28 -14.19
N TYR A 58 7.54 5.51 -13.32
CA TYR A 58 7.50 4.05 -13.45
C TYR A 58 6.75 3.62 -14.72
N MET A 59 5.60 4.22 -15.00
CA MET A 59 4.82 3.93 -16.22
C MET A 59 5.61 4.22 -17.50
N ALA A 60 6.42 5.28 -17.52
CA ALA A 60 7.24 5.64 -18.68
C ALA A 60 8.31 4.57 -19.04
N ILE A 61 8.73 3.76 -18.07
CA ILE A 61 9.74 2.70 -18.28
C ILE A 61 9.13 1.28 -18.21
N SER A 62 7.85 1.17 -17.87
CA SER A 62 7.21 -0.11 -17.61
C SER A 62 7.10 -0.95 -18.88
N ARG A 63 7.57 -2.20 -18.79
CA ARG A 63 7.37 -3.21 -19.83
C ARG A 63 6.10 -4.02 -19.63
N VAL A 64 5.42 -3.83 -18.50
CA VAL A 64 4.35 -4.70 -18.00
C VAL A 64 3.01 -3.97 -17.99
N LEU A 65 3.02 -2.72 -17.49
CA LEU A 65 1.86 -1.86 -17.43
C LEU A 65 1.89 -0.83 -18.55
N TYR A 66 0.71 -0.44 -19.04
CA TYR A 66 0.56 0.63 -20.02
C TYR A 66 -0.80 1.32 -19.87
N TRP A 67 -0.91 2.55 -20.37
CA TRP A 67 -2.17 3.27 -20.46
C TRP A 67 -2.95 2.81 -21.69
N ALA A 68 -4.23 2.48 -21.53
CA ALA A 68 -5.07 2.13 -22.66
C ALA A 68 -5.30 3.35 -23.57
N GLU A 69 -5.30 3.14 -24.89
CA GLU A 69 -5.62 4.20 -25.84
C GLU A 69 -7.12 4.53 -25.79
N GLY A 70 -7.45 5.83 -25.75
CA GLY A 70 -8.83 6.32 -25.84
C GLY A 70 -9.66 6.29 -24.55
N ALA A 71 -9.11 5.77 -23.45
CA ALA A 71 -9.71 5.83 -22.11
C ALA A 71 -8.76 6.55 -21.15
N GLU A 72 -9.08 7.80 -20.80
CA GLU A 72 -8.27 8.56 -19.85
C GLU A 72 -8.18 7.80 -18.51
N GLY A 73 -6.94 7.47 -18.13
CA GLY A 73 -6.66 6.84 -16.84
C GLY A 73 -6.94 5.34 -16.75
N GLU A 74 -7.26 4.64 -17.84
CA GLU A 74 -7.41 3.18 -17.79
C GLU A 74 -6.03 2.49 -17.82
N LEU A 75 -5.67 1.87 -16.70
CA LEU A 75 -4.41 1.13 -16.55
C LEU A 75 -4.59 -0.33 -16.99
N ARG A 76 -3.72 -0.84 -17.87
CA ARG A 76 -3.78 -2.23 -18.36
C ARG A 76 -2.47 -2.98 -18.18
N LEU A 77 -2.59 -4.30 -18.15
CA LEU A 77 -1.49 -5.26 -18.04
C LEU A 77 -1.27 -5.95 -19.38
N ARG A 78 -0.04 -5.97 -19.90
CA ARG A 78 0.30 -6.67 -21.15
C ARG A 78 0.10 -8.17 -21.01
N ASP A 79 -0.25 -8.86 -22.08
CA ASP A 79 -0.42 -10.32 -22.09
C ASP A 79 0.85 -11.07 -21.68
N GLY A 80 0.68 -12.21 -21.03
CA GLY A 80 1.79 -13.03 -20.51
C GLY A 80 2.62 -12.37 -19.40
N CYS A 81 2.23 -11.20 -18.88
CA CYS A 81 2.93 -10.53 -17.78
C CYS A 81 2.20 -10.67 -16.43
N GLU A 82 2.91 -10.46 -15.34
CA GLU A 82 2.33 -10.38 -13.99
C GLU A 82 2.76 -9.08 -13.33
N PHE A 83 1.96 -8.59 -12.38
CA PHE A 83 2.28 -7.38 -11.64
C PHE A 83 2.14 -7.60 -10.14
N VAL A 84 3.17 -7.22 -9.41
CA VAL A 84 3.22 -7.32 -7.95
C VAL A 84 3.40 -5.90 -7.39
N PHE A 85 2.43 -5.46 -6.59
CA PHE A 85 2.57 -4.25 -5.80
C PHE A 85 3.04 -4.62 -4.38
N GLY A 86 4.18 -4.06 -3.97
CA GLY A 86 4.88 -4.38 -2.73
C GLY A 86 4.30 -3.76 -1.46
N GLY A 87 3.34 -2.84 -1.61
CA GLY A 87 2.70 -2.13 -0.51
C GLY A 87 3.16 -0.68 -0.37
N ASP A 88 2.66 -0.05 0.70
CA ASP A 88 2.85 1.36 1.05
C ASP A 88 2.41 2.29 -0.10
N ALA A 89 1.13 2.15 -0.49
CA ALA A 89 0.52 2.92 -1.57
C ALA A 89 0.21 4.37 -1.18
N VAL A 90 -0.04 4.63 0.10
CA VAL A 90 -0.67 5.87 0.61
C VAL A 90 0.19 6.56 1.68
N ASP A 91 -0.08 7.85 1.95
CA ASP A 91 0.27 8.66 3.15
C ASP A 91 0.95 10.00 2.87
N LYS A 92 1.75 10.14 1.81
CA LYS A 92 2.67 11.30 1.66
C LYS A 92 2.31 12.24 0.52
N GLY A 93 1.90 11.72 -0.62
CA GLY A 93 1.50 12.52 -1.77
C GLY A 93 0.00 12.78 -1.86
N THR A 94 -0.39 13.58 -2.85
CA THR A 94 -1.78 14.01 -3.14
C THR A 94 -2.51 13.03 -4.05
N GLY A 95 -1.78 12.20 -4.80
CA GLY A 95 -2.37 11.23 -5.74
C GLY A 95 -2.68 9.87 -5.14
N ASP A 96 -2.82 9.75 -3.82
CA ASP A 96 -2.96 8.47 -3.13
C ASP A 96 -4.29 7.76 -3.46
N VAL A 97 -5.43 8.46 -3.39
CA VAL A 97 -6.74 7.93 -3.79
C VAL A 97 -6.75 7.53 -5.27
N ARG A 98 -6.19 8.40 -6.14
CA ARG A 98 -6.07 8.12 -7.57
C ARG A 98 -5.25 6.85 -7.83
N PHE A 99 -4.10 6.72 -7.17
CA PHE A 99 -3.23 5.56 -7.32
C PHE A 99 -3.88 4.27 -6.82
N VAL A 100 -4.52 4.30 -5.65
CA VAL A 100 -5.26 3.13 -5.11
C VAL A 100 -6.40 2.72 -6.06
N ASN A 101 -7.12 3.67 -6.64
CA ASN A 101 -8.17 3.36 -7.63
C ASN A 101 -7.61 2.61 -8.85
N HIS A 102 -6.44 2.99 -9.37
CA HIS A 102 -5.80 2.25 -10.46
C HIS A 102 -5.35 0.85 -10.05
N LEU A 103 -4.83 0.68 -8.82
CA LEU A 103 -4.49 -0.65 -8.31
C LEU A 103 -5.73 -1.54 -8.21
N LEU A 104 -6.80 -1.05 -7.60
CA LEU A 104 -8.06 -1.79 -7.47
C LEU A 104 -8.65 -2.14 -8.85
N GLN A 105 -8.65 -1.19 -9.79
CA GLN A 105 -9.04 -1.42 -11.17
C GLN A 105 -8.23 -2.57 -11.78
N LEU A 106 -6.89 -2.55 -11.69
CA LEU A 106 -6.04 -3.63 -12.19
C LEU A 106 -6.36 -4.98 -11.54
N LYS A 107 -6.59 -5.03 -10.23
CA LYS A 107 -6.90 -6.28 -9.52
C LYS A 107 -8.26 -6.84 -9.91
N THR A 108 -9.25 -5.97 -10.13
CA THR A 108 -10.57 -6.38 -10.62
C THR A 108 -10.49 -6.90 -12.05
N THR A 109 -9.70 -6.27 -12.92
CA THR A 109 -9.54 -6.70 -14.32
C THR A 109 -8.69 -7.96 -14.46
N TYR A 110 -7.65 -8.12 -13.64
CA TYR A 110 -6.67 -9.20 -13.74
C TYR A 110 -6.44 -9.91 -12.39
N PRO A 111 -7.46 -10.60 -11.85
CA PRO A 111 -7.42 -11.16 -10.49
C PRO A 111 -6.28 -12.16 -10.28
N ASP A 112 -5.95 -12.96 -11.29
CA ASP A 112 -4.93 -14.03 -11.17
C ASP A 112 -3.51 -13.57 -11.51
N ARG A 113 -3.35 -12.35 -12.03
CA ARG A 113 -2.05 -11.82 -12.54
C ARG A 113 -1.57 -10.56 -11.82
N VAL A 114 -2.40 -10.02 -10.93
CA VAL A 114 -2.09 -8.84 -10.12
C VAL A 114 -2.09 -9.26 -8.65
N HIS A 115 -0.96 -9.07 -7.98
CA HIS A 115 -0.74 -9.52 -6.61
C HIS A 115 -0.37 -8.34 -5.72
N PHE A 116 -1.00 -8.27 -4.54
CA PHE A 116 -0.73 -7.23 -3.56
C PHE A 116 -0.06 -7.85 -2.33
N ILE A 117 1.07 -7.27 -1.97
CA ILE A 117 1.66 -7.41 -0.65
C ILE A 117 1.19 -6.20 0.14
N MET A 118 0.60 -6.44 1.32
CA MET A 118 0.15 -5.34 2.15
C MET A 118 1.33 -4.74 2.89
N GLY A 119 1.58 -3.46 2.65
CA GLY A 119 2.59 -2.68 3.36
C GLY A 119 2.11 -2.32 4.78
N ASN A 120 3.04 -1.86 5.60
CA ASN A 120 2.74 -1.44 6.97
C ASN A 120 1.75 -0.25 6.97
N ARG A 121 1.91 0.69 6.04
CA ARG A 121 1.01 1.84 5.92
C ARG A 121 -0.38 1.42 5.49
N ASP A 122 -0.48 0.48 4.55
CA ASP A 122 -1.76 -0.02 4.03
C ASP A 122 -2.56 -0.72 5.13
N CYS A 123 -1.91 -1.64 5.86
CA CYS A 123 -2.51 -2.34 7.01
C CYS A 123 -3.03 -1.35 8.06
N ASN A 124 -2.28 -0.29 8.32
CA ASN A 124 -2.69 0.73 9.28
C ASN A 124 -3.98 1.44 8.86
N LYS A 125 -4.25 1.59 7.56
CA LYS A 125 -5.50 2.23 7.08
C LYS A 125 -6.73 1.35 7.22
N LEU A 126 -6.57 0.03 7.28
CA LEU A 126 -7.71 -0.89 7.48
C LEU A 126 -8.45 -0.59 8.80
N ARG A 127 -7.75 -0.04 9.79
CA ARG A 127 -8.33 0.43 11.07
C ARG A 127 -9.45 1.46 10.90
N MET A 128 -9.40 2.27 9.84
CA MET A 128 -10.43 3.28 9.56
C MET A 128 -11.82 2.66 9.44
N HIS A 129 -11.93 1.44 8.89
CA HIS A 129 -13.21 0.77 8.73
C HIS A 129 -13.89 0.50 10.09
N THR A 130 -13.11 0.06 11.08
CA THR A 130 -13.61 -0.27 12.41
C THR A 130 -13.77 0.97 13.28
N GLU A 131 -12.75 1.83 13.35
CA GLU A 131 -12.73 2.98 14.27
C GLU A 131 -13.69 4.11 13.86
N LEU A 132 -14.03 4.23 12.56
CA LEU A 132 -15.00 5.22 12.06
C LEU A 132 -16.41 4.65 11.87
N SER A 133 -16.61 3.37 12.19
CA SER A 133 -17.95 2.75 12.22
C SER A 133 -18.81 3.36 13.34
N ASP A 134 -20.13 3.17 13.27
CA ASP A 134 -21.03 3.65 14.32
C ASP A 134 -20.65 3.11 15.70
N ALA A 135 -20.25 1.84 15.78
CA ALA A 135 -19.76 1.21 17.00
C ALA A 135 -18.42 1.82 17.47
N GLY A 136 -17.50 2.10 16.55
CA GLY A 136 -16.20 2.72 16.85
C GLY A 136 -16.31 4.18 17.29
N MET A 137 -17.32 4.91 16.79
CA MET A 137 -17.62 6.26 17.23
C MET A 137 -18.36 6.30 18.58
N GLN A 138 -19.13 5.25 18.90
CA GLN A 138 -19.80 5.11 20.20
C GLN A 138 -18.86 4.59 21.30
N ALA A 139 -17.79 3.89 20.93
CA ALA A 139 -16.72 3.56 21.86
C ALA A 139 -16.16 4.87 22.46
N ALA A 140 -15.89 4.84 23.77
CA ALA A 140 -15.52 6.04 24.51
C ALA A 140 -14.34 6.75 23.83
N SER A 141 -14.46 8.06 23.60
CA SER A 141 -13.37 8.91 23.10
C SER A 141 -12.17 8.98 24.03
N ASP A 142 -12.33 8.48 25.26
CA ASP A 142 -11.30 8.32 26.29
C ASP A 142 -10.74 6.89 26.34
N ASP A 143 -11.16 6.02 25.42
CA ASP A 143 -10.62 4.67 25.33
C ASP A 143 -9.11 4.73 25.05
N ALA A 144 -8.34 4.23 26.01
CA ALA A 144 -6.89 4.18 25.97
C ALA A 144 -6.37 2.96 25.17
N SER A 145 -7.18 2.40 24.28
CA SER A 145 -6.83 1.32 23.37
C SER A 145 -5.91 1.82 22.24
N PHE A 146 -4.69 2.18 22.61
CA PHE A 146 -3.68 2.60 21.65
C PHE A 146 -3.04 1.40 20.94
N PRO A 147 -2.62 1.56 19.67
CA PRO A 147 -1.85 0.52 18.99
C PRO A 147 -0.57 0.19 19.76
N TYR A 148 -0.22 -1.09 19.83
CA TYR A 148 0.93 -1.55 20.65
C TYR A 148 2.26 -0.93 20.24
N TRP A 149 2.39 -0.48 18.98
CA TRP A 149 3.59 0.17 18.45
C TRP A 149 3.68 1.66 18.77
N LEU A 150 2.62 2.27 19.36
CA LEU A 150 2.62 3.68 19.74
C LEU A 150 3.23 3.85 21.15
N PRO A 151 4.37 4.55 21.29
CA PRO A 151 5.01 4.79 22.58
C PRO A 151 4.09 5.57 23.53
N GLU A 152 4.14 5.27 24.83
CA GLU A 152 3.26 5.89 25.83
C GLU A 152 3.30 7.42 25.83
N LYS A 153 4.50 7.99 25.62
CA LYS A 153 4.72 9.44 25.55
C LYS A 153 4.02 10.14 24.37
N ASP A 154 3.69 9.40 23.31
CA ASP A 154 3.12 9.93 22.06
C ASP A 154 1.60 9.65 21.98
N ARG A 155 1.02 9.01 23.01
CA ARG A 155 -0.40 8.67 23.08
C ARG A 155 -1.24 9.90 23.41
N VAL A 156 -2.14 10.24 22.50
CA VAL A 156 -3.10 11.35 22.65
C VAL A 156 -4.47 10.78 22.33
N THR A 157 -5.45 10.87 23.23
CA THR A 157 -6.82 10.40 22.97
C THR A 157 -7.55 11.33 21.99
N PRO A 158 -8.59 10.86 21.28
CA PRO A 158 -9.46 11.73 20.47
C PRO A 158 -10.00 12.93 21.24
N ALA A 159 -10.43 12.73 22.50
CA ALA A 159 -10.93 13.81 23.36
C ALA A 159 -9.87 14.88 23.64
N ALA A 160 -8.66 14.47 24.04
CA ALA A 160 -7.56 15.40 24.32
C ALA A 160 -7.11 16.18 23.06
N ALA A 161 -7.18 15.55 21.89
CA ALA A 161 -6.92 16.22 20.62
C ALA A 161 -8.00 17.26 20.28
N CYS A 162 -9.28 16.96 20.52
CA CYS A 162 -10.38 17.92 20.32
C CYS A 162 -10.22 19.16 21.21
N GLU A 163 -9.88 18.97 22.49
CA GLU A 163 -9.67 20.08 23.44
C GLU A 163 -8.52 21.01 23.01
N THR A 164 -7.43 20.44 22.51
CA THR A 164 -6.25 21.21 22.08
C THR A 164 -6.44 21.90 20.73
N GLU A 165 -7.22 21.32 19.82
CA GLU A 165 -7.47 21.84 18.47
C GLU A 165 -8.76 22.70 18.38
N GLY A 166 -9.47 22.90 19.50
CA GLY A 166 -10.65 23.77 19.59
C GLY A 166 -11.95 23.14 19.05
N GLY A 167 -11.98 21.82 18.89
CA GLY A 167 -13.17 21.06 18.52
C GLY A 167 -14.08 20.80 19.73
N SER A 168 -15.41 20.91 19.55
CA SER A 168 -16.38 20.69 20.64
C SER A 168 -16.93 19.26 20.70
N VAL A 169 -16.78 18.46 19.63
CA VAL A 169 -17.35 17.11 19.51
C VAL A 169 -16.43 16.24 18.67
N ASP A 170 -16.21 15.00 19.08
CA ASP A 170 -15.50 13.96 18.33
C ASP A 170 -16.35 13.47 17.14
N SER A 171 -16.32 14.23 16.05
CA SER A 171 -16.98 13.84 14.80
C SER A 171 -16.16 12.82 14.02
N ARG A 172 -16.75 12.12 13.04
CA ARG A 172 -15.98 11.19 12.15
C ARG A 172 -14.83 11.89 11.43
N VAL A 173 -15.00 13.16 11.08
CA VAL A 173 -13.96 13.94 10.39
C VAL A 173 -12.81 14.23 11.35
N ASP A 174 -13.12 14.64 12.57
CA ASP A 174 -12.11 14.96 13.59
C ASP A 174 -11.40 13.68 14.05
N ARG A 175 -12.13 12.58 14.26
CA ARG A 175 -11.56 11.25 14.52
C ARG A 175 -10.61 10.82 13.43
N LEU A 176 -10.99 10.97 12.15
CA LEU A 176 -10.12 10.61 11.03
C LEU A 176 -8.85 11.48 10.99
N LYS A 177 -8.97 12.80 11.20
CA LYS A 177 -7.81 13.70 11.29
C LYS A 177 -6.88 13.31 12.44
N TRP A 178 -7.43 13.04 13.61
CA TRP A 178 -6.71 12.54 14.78
C TRP A 178 -5.99 11.21 14.48
N MET A 179 -6.69 10.22 13.90
CA MET A 179 -6.12 8.92 13.55
C MET A 179 -4.91 9.09 12.63
N LEU A 180 -5.07 9.88 11.56
CA LEU A 180 -4.03 10.13 10.56
C LEU A 180 -2.77 10.77 11.19
N LYS A 181 -2.96 11.76 12.06
CA LYS A 181 -1.88 12.50 12.71
C LYS A 181 -1.20 11.72 13.84
N HIS A 182 -1.98 11.22 14.80
CA HIS A 182 -1.45 10.72 16.08
C HIS A 182 -1.17 9.22 16.11
N THR A 183 -1.92 8.41 15.36
CA THR A 183 -1.74 6.94 15.41
C THR A 183 -1.23 6.33 14.11
N MET A 184 -1.32 7.06 12.99
CA MET A 184 -0.97 6.54 11.67
C MET A 184 0.26 7.15 11.00
N GLY A 185 0.86 8.19 11.57
CA GLY A 185 2.08 8.80 11.02
C GLY A 185 1.89 9.41 9.62
N ALA A 186 0.65 9.81 9.30
CA ALA A 186 0.20 10.34 8.02
C ALA A 186 -0.37 11.76 8.20
N ASP A 187 0.33 12.59 8.97
CA ASP A 187 -0.08 13.96 9.26
C ASP A 187 -0.28 14.77 7.97
N GLY A 188 -1.35 15.58 7.95
CA GLY A 188 -1.80 16.35 6.79
C GLY A 188 -2.36 15.55 5.61
N ALA A 189 -2.42 14.20 5.67
CA ALA A 189 -2.93 13.39 4.55
C ALA A 189 -4.39 13.69 4.22
N PHE A 190 -5.18 14.11 5.23
CA PHE A 190 -6.58 14.50 5.03
C PHE A 190 -6.71 15.68 4.06
N GLU A 191 -5.89 16.73 4.23
CA GLU A 191 -5.98 17.92 3.38
C GLU A 191 -5.36 17.68 1.99
N ARG A 192 -4.26 16.90 1.92
CA ARG A 192 -3.65 16.51 0.62
C ARG A 192 -4.59 15.77 -0.33
N ARG A 193 -5.61 15.11 0.21
CA ARG A 193 -6.63 14.36 -0.58
C ARG A 193 -7.76 15.23 -1.13
N ARG A 194 -7.80 16.51 -0.75
CA ARG A 194 -8.84 17.45 -1.20
C ARG A 194 -8.42 18.27 -2.42
N GLU A 195 -7.14 18.23 -2.75
CA GLU A 195 -6.56 18.81 -3.97
C GLU A 195 -6.91 17.96 -5.19
#